data_AF-A0A8B7XKC6-F1
#
_entry.id   AF-A0A8B7XKC6-F1
#
_cell.length_a   1.000
_cell.length_b   1.000
_cell.length_c   1.000
_cell.angle_alpha   90.00
_cell.angle_beta   90.00
_cell.angle_gamma   90.00
#
_symmetry.space_group_name_H-M   'P 1'
#
loop_
_entity.id
_entity.type
_entity.pdbx_description
1 polymer ?
#
loop_
_entity_poly.entity_id
_entity_poly.type
_entity_poly.pdbx_seq_one_letter_code
_entity_poly.pdbx_strand_id
1 'polypeptide(L)'
;MQAEPSPRVHQLAVPKKNFRSLSDGIKRIHVYSCGRNSVIWDVSPLAMQAEATPRVMELSRFKMPPPAYREDRINHALSCGRESPIWQVSAAAKRARDKHSLEALARPKTPHRDYQPPREVETVVSDNAKKAVASPRLESLARPKSRPDGPFRDAKWPVSDLARNATATPRQLELAKPKGLVDGYQPERTVQWEVTRAARRTVATARTVDLSRPIMRATMDHVQFNPDAFIVSEAAKKGRCPPRIEELAQPITRS
;
A
#
# COMPACT_ATOMS: atom_id res chain seq x y z
N MET A 1 11.70 -17.90 29.76
CA MET A 1 13.04 -17.71 29.16
C MET A 1 13.16 -16.25 28.79
N GLN A 2 13.96 -15.47 29.54
CA GLN A 2 14.25 -14.09 29.15
C GLN A 2 15.39 -14.14 28.14
N ALA A 3 15.14 -13.69 26.92
CA ALA A 3 16.16 -13.64 25.88
C ALA A 3 16.99 -12.38 26.08
N GLU A 4 18.27 -12.54 26.42
CA GLU A 4 19.20 -11.42 26.51
C GLU A 4 19.63 -10.98 25.11
N PRO A 5 19.52 -9.68 24.80
CA PRO A 5 19.87 -9.17 23.48
C PRO A 5 21.37 -9.27 23.23
N SER A 6 21.74 -9.61 21.98
CA SER A 6 23.15 -9.76 21.61
C SER A 6 23.92 -8.44 21.73
N PRO A 7 25.26 -8.47 21.91
CA PRO A 7 26.08 -7.26 22.02
C PRO A 7 25.90 -6.30 20.85
N ARG A 8 25.63 -6.84 19.65
CA ARG A 8 25.33 -6.05 18.45
C ARG A 8 23.99 -5.32 18.55
N VAL A 9 22.97 -5.96 19.12
CA VAL A 9 21.66 -5.33 19.37
C VAL A 9 21.80 -4.20 20.37
N HIS A 10 22.61 -4.38 21.43
CA HIS A 10 22.96 -3.30 22.34
C HIS A 10 23.68 -2.14 21.64
N GLN A 11 24.64 -2.43 20.75
CA GLN A 11 25.34 -1.39 19.98
C GLN A 11 24.42 -0.64 19.01
N LEU A 12 23.46 -1.32 18.40
CA LEU A 12 22.47 -0.70 17.51
C LEU A 12 21.41 0.11 18.26
N ALA A 13 21.15 -0.24 19.52
CA ALA A 13 20.25 0.51 20.39
C ALA A 13 20.85 1.83 20.89
N VAL A 14 22.18 1.98 20.85
CA VAL A 14 22.84 3.25 21.16
C VAL A 14 22.65 4.19 19.97
N PRO A 15 22.03 5.37 20.16
CA PRO A 15 21.88 6.34 19.09
C PRO A 15 23.25 6.79 18.60
N LYS A 16 23.39 6.95 17.27
CA LYS A 16 24.65 7.40 16.66
C LYS A 16 25.08 8.74 17.24
N LYS A 17 26.41 8.92 17.38
CA LYS A 17 27.01 10.18 17.85
C LYS A 17 26.50 11.35 17.01
N ASN A 18 25.96 12.37 17.67
CA ASN A 18 25.54 13.59 17.01
C ASN A 18 26.78 14.44 16.71
N PHE A 19 27.00 14.74 15.43
CA PHE A 19 28.14 15.56 14.97
C PHE A 19 27.79 17.05 14.83
N ARG A 20 26.58 17.47 15.24
CA ARG A 20 26.17 18.88 15.20
C ARG A 20 26.83 19.71 16.30
N SER A 21 27.18 20.95 15.98
CA SER A 21 27.65 21.93 16.95
C SER A 21 26.48 22.54 17.73
N LEU A 22 26.70 22.99 18.98
CA LEU A 22 25.68 23.72 19.76
C LEU A 22 25.23 25.03 19.07
N SER A 23 26.06 25.58 18.17
CA SER A 23 25.76 26.79 17.40
C SER A 23 24.73 26.59 16.28
N ASP A 24 24.44 25.35 15.87
CA ASP A 24 23.59 25.06 14.71
C ASP A 24 22.08 25.20 15.02
N GLY A 25 21.73 25.50 16.27
CA GLY A 25 20.36 25.70 16.74
C GLY A 25 19.52 24.43 16.84
N ILE A 26 18.43 24.49 17.61
CA ILE A 26 17.46 23.40 17.78
C ILE A 26 16.52 23.39 16.58
N LYS A 27 17.03 23.14 15.38
CA LYS A 27 16.19 23.06 14.18
C LYS A 27 15.99 21.60 13.78
N ARG A 28 14.91 21.01 14.30
CA ARG A 28 14.36 19.70 13.91
C ARG A 28 13.70 19.80 12.53
N ILE A 29 14.46 20.10 11.47
CA ILE A 29 13.84 20.28 10.14
C ILE A 29 13.79 18.96 9.36
N HIS A 30 14.63 17.98 9.68
CA HIS A 30 14.70 16.75 8.87
C HIS A 30 15.10 15.57 9.76
N VAL A 31 14.14 14.76 10.18
CA VAL A 31 14.45 13.43 10.72
C VAL A 31 14.05 12.33 9.75
N TYR A 32 13.08 12.53 8.83
CA TYR A 32 12.65 11.46 7.91
C TYR A 32 12.17 11.88 6.51
N SER A 33 12.56 13.03 5.95
CA SER A 33 12.20 13.36 4.56
C SER A 33 13.41 13.73 3.68
N CYS A 34 13.38 13.22 2.45
CA CYS A 34 14.33 13.43 1.36
C CYS A 34 14.29 14.86 0.80
N GLY A 35 14.55 15.87 1.65
CA GLY A 35 14.69 17.26 1.23
C GLY A 35 13.41 17.94 0.75
N ARG A 36 12.24 17.31 0.94
CA ARG A 36 10.92 17.92 0.72
C ARG A 36 10.26 18.17 2.07
N ASN A 37 9.80 19.39 2.30
CA ASN A 37 9.06 19.78 3.48
C ASN A 37 7.84 18.84 3.57
N SER A 38 7.81 17.94 4.55
CA SER A 38 6.63 17.12 4.77
C SER A 38 5.48 18.08 5.10
N VAL A 39 4.38 18.02 4.35
CA VAL A 39 3.11 18.71 4.64
C VAL A 39 2.41 18.04 5.84
N ILE A 40 3.20 17.64 6.83
CA ILE A 40 2.70 17.23 8.13
C ILE A 40 2.67 18.54 8.90
N TRP A 41 1.47 19.14 8.95
CA TRP A 41 1.22 20.33 9.73
C TRP A 41 1.69 20.11 11.16
N ASP A 42 2.32 21.12 11.76
CA ASP A 42 2.60 21.10 13.19
C ASP A 42 1.27 20.86 13.91
N VAL A 43 1.22 19.75 14.65
CA VAL A 43 0.03 19.36 15.40
C VAL A 43 -0.19 20.43 16.47
N SER A 44 -1.43 20.94 16.58
CA SER A 44 -1.72 21.98 17.58
C SER A 44 -1.39 21.46 18.99
N PRO A 45 -0.84 22.30 19.88
CA PRO A 45 -0.52 21.88 21.26
C PRO A 45 -1.73 21.30 21.99
N LEU A 46 -2.92 21.81 21.69
CA LEU A 46 -4.21 21.32 22.18
C LEU A 46 -4.51 19.88 21.71
N ALA A 47 -4.17 19.54 20.47
CA ALA A 47 -4.36 18.18 19.97
C ALA A 47 -3.36 17.18 20.59
N MET A 48 -2.19 17.63 21.06
CA MET A 48 -1.27 16.79 21.83
C MET A 48 -1.74 16.56 23.28
N GLN A 49 -2.57 17.46 23.81
CA GLN A 49 -3.17 17.36 25.14
C GLN A 49 -4.55 16.69 25.13
N ALA A 50 -5.12 16.43 23.95
CA ALA A 50 -6.44 15.84 23.83
C ALA A 50 -6.42 14.35 24.22
N GLU A 51 -7.30 13.97 25.14
CA GLU A 51 -7.50 12.57 25.50
C GLU A 51 -8.32 11.85 24.42
N ALA A 52 -7.97 10.60 24.15
CA ALA A 52 -8.68 9.78 23.17
C ALA A 52 -10.11 9.50 23.64
N THR A 53 -11.07 9.65 22.73
CA THR A 53 -12.48 9.31 23.02
C THR A 53 -12.61 7.83 23.39
N PRO A 54 -13.62 7.45 24.22
CA PRO A 54 -13.81 6.05 24.62
C PRO A 54 -13.96 5.10 23.43
N ARG A 55 -14.55 5.57 22.32
CA ARG A 55 -14.64 4.81 21.06
C ARG A 55 -13.28 4.59 20.41
N VAL A 56 -12.42 5.61 20.37
CA VAL A 56 -11.05 5.47 19.84
C VAL A 56 -10.24 4.52 20.72
N MET A 57 -10.42 4.61 22.04
CA MET A 57 -9.83 3.67 22.99
C MET A 57 -10.33 2.24 22.76
N GLU A 58 -11.62 2.04 22.48
CA GLU A 58 -12.18 0.73 22.13
C GLU A 58 -11.62 0.19 20.80
N LEU A 59 -11.53 1.02 19.78
CA LEU A 59 -10.94 0.64 18.48
C LEU A 59 -9.44 0.37 18.55
N SER A 60 -8.73 1.02 19.49
CA SER A 60 -7.32 0.76 19.75
C SER A 60 -7.07 -0.57 20.47
N ARG A 61 -8.10 -1.18 21.08
CA ARG A 61 -7.97 -2.53 21.63
C ARG A 61 -7.82 -3.50 20.46
N PHE A 62 -6.73 -4.27 20.49
CA PHE A 62 -6.58 -5.37 19.55
C PHE A 62 -7.73 -6.37 19.72
N LYS A 63 -8.11 -7.05 18.64
CA LYS A 63 -9.16 -8.07 18.69
C LYS A 63 -8.68 -9.22 19.57
N MET A 64 -9.39 -9.50 20.66
CA MET A 64 -9.14 -10.69 21.46
C MET A 64 -9.68 -11.93 20.76
N PRO A 65 -8.96 -13.06 20.82
CA PRO A 65 -9.47 -14.31 20.28
C PRO A 65 -10.70 -14.79 21.08
N PRO A 66 -11.58 -15.62 20.49
CA PRO A 66 -12.74 -16.16 21.18
C PRO A 66 -12.36 -16.95 22.45
N PRO A 67 -13.23 -17.05 23.48
CA PRO A 67 -12.93 -17.78 24.72
C PRO A 67 -12.55 -19.25 24.52
N ALA A 68 -12.98 -19.86 23.41
CA ALA A 68 -12.66 -21.23 23.02
C ALA A 68 -11.30 -21.37 22.30
N TYR A 69 -10.60 -20.27 22.03
CA TYR A 69 -9.31 -20.28 21.37
C TYR A 69 -8.21 -20.74 22.35
N ARG A 70 -7.58 -21.89 22.04
CA ARG A 70 -6.36 -22.35 22.69
C ARG A 70 -5.16 -22.01 21.79
N GLU A 71 -4.17 -21.34 22.35
CA GLU A 71 -2.89 -21.09 21.67
C GLU A 71 -2.01 -22.35 21.72
N ASP A 72 -2.12 -23.22 20.71
CA ASP A 72 -1.19 -24.36 20.51
C ASP A 72 0.15 -23.88 19.90
N ARG A 73 0.70 -22.77 20.40
CA ARG A 73 1.84 -22.04 19.83
C ARG A 73 3.21 -22.68 20.07
N ILE A 74 3.28 -23.83 20.74
CA ILE A 74 4.55 -24.54 20.89
C ILE A 74 5.08 -25.01 19.51
N ASN A 75 4.18 -25.23 18.54
CA ASN A 75 4.51 -25.78 17.22
C ASN A 75 4.59 -24.74 16.07
N HIS A 76 4.51 -23.43 16.34
CA HIS A 76 4.33 -22.40 15.31
C HIS A 76 5.42 -21.33 15.24
N ALA A 77 6.56 -21.52 15.92
CA ALA A 77 7.61 -20.51 15.95
C ALA A 77 8.13 -20.10 14.55
N LEU A 78 7.95 -20.92 13.50
CA LEU A 78 8.43 -20.61 12.14
C LEU A 78 7.49 -21.09 10.99
N SER A 79 6.23 -21.45 11.26
CA SER A 79 5.34 -22.05 10.23
C SER A 79 3.85 -21.75 10.45
N CYS A 80 3.10 -21.66 9.34
CA CYS A 80 1.67 -21.38 9.22
C CYS A 80 0.72 -22.49 9.73
N GLY A 81 0.97 -23.06 10.91
CA GLY A 81 0.04 -24.07 11.43
C GLY A 81 0.35 -25.50 11.00
N ARG A 82 1.26 -25.69 10.04
CA ARG A 82 1.63 -27.01 9.51
C ARG A 82 3.02 -27.39 9.98
N GLU A 83 3.13 -28.53 10.63
CA GLU A 83 4.35 -29.33 10.57
C GLU A 83 4.49 -29.81 9.12
N SER A 84 5.10 -28.99 8.26
CA SER A 84 5.61 -29.51 7.00
C SER A 84 6.65 -30.55 7.38
N PRO A 85 6.48 -31.83 6.99
CA PRO A 85 7.53 -32.81 7.21
C PRO A 85 8.79 -32.19 6.62
N ILE A 86 9.86 -32.11 7.42
CA ILE A 86 11.18 -31.77 6.89
C ILE A 86 11.46 -32.90 5.91
N TRP A 87 11.21 -32.65 4.62
CA TRP A 87 11.43 -33.64 3.58
C TRP A 87 12.90 -34.00 3.67
N GLN A 88 13.17 -35.21 4.14
CA GLN A 88 14.52 -35.73 4.23
C GLN A 88 15.05 -35.80 2.80
N VAL A 89 15.85 -34.80 2.42
CA VAL A 89 16.48 -34.75 1.11
C VAL A 89 17.30 -36.02 0.97
N SER A 90 17.00 -36.81 -0.06
CA SER A 90 17.67 -38.10 -0.28
C SER A 90 19.19 -37.91 -0.32
N ALA A 91 19.94 -38.90 0.16
CA ALA A 91 21.41 -38.84 0.11
C ALA A 91 21.93 -38.64 -1.33
N ALA A 92 21.18 -39.12 -2.33
CA ALA A 92 21.46 -38.90 -3.74
C ALA A 92 21.30 -37.43 -4.15
N ALA A 93 20.23 -36.74 -3.71
CA ALA A 93 20.02 -35.33 -3.99
C ALA A 93 21.08 -34.44 -3.28
N LYS A 94 21.51 -34.79 -2.07
CA LYS A 94 22.61 -34.09 -1.37
C LYS A 94 23.98 -34.26 -2.04
N ARG A 95 24.16 -35.36 -2.79
CA ARG A 95 25.40 -35.70 -3.52
C ARG A 95 25.30 -35.39 -5.02
N ALA A 96 24.17 -34.85 -5.47
CA ALA A 96 23.95 -34.55 -6.88
C ALA A 96 24.96 -33.46 -7.28
N ARG A 97 25.73 -33.75 -8.35
CA ARG A 97 26.66 -32.78 -8.90
C ARG A 97 25.89 -31.76 -9.72
N ASP A 98 26.28 -30.50 -9.60
CA ASP A 98 25.69 -29.42 -10.38
C ASP A 98 25.87 -29.72 -11.88
N LYS A 99 24.76 -29.61 -12.62
CA LYS A 99 24.80 -29.74 -14.08
C LYS A 99 25.30 -28.42 -14.66
N HIS A 100 26.12 -28.48 -15.70
CA HIS A 100 26.57 -27.29 -16.43
C HIS A 100 25.39 -26.38 -16.88
N SER A 101 24.24 -26.97 -17.24
CA SER A 101 23.03 -26.20 -17.57
C SER A 101 22.44 -25.46 -16.36
N LEU A 102 22.52 -26.01 -15.16
CA LEU A 102 22.07 -25.33 -13.93
C LEU A 102 23.01 -24.18 -13.59
N GLU A 103 24.31 -24.35 -13.75
CA GLU A 103 25.28 -23.26 -13.61
C GLU A 103 25.03 -22.13 -14.61
N ALA A 104 24.71 -22.47 -15.86
CA ALA A 104 24.38 -21.50 -16.89
C ALA A 104 23.08 -20.73 -16.57
N LEU A 105 22.07 -21.42 -16.03
CA LEU A 105 20.80 -20.80 -15.63
C LEU A 105 20.90 -19.99 -14.33
N ALA A 106 21.81 -20.37 -13.44
CA ALA A 106 22.09 -19.64 -12.19
C ALA A 106 22.81 -18.31 -12.45
N ARG A 107 23.51 -18.17 -13.58
CA ARG A 107 24.13 -16.90 -13.96
C ARG A 107 23.04 -15.89 -14.38
N PRO A 108 23.06 -14.67 -13.82
CA PRO A 108 22.14 -13.62 -14.26
C PRO A 108 22.37 -13.31 -15.74
N LYS A 109 21.30 -13.00 -16.46
CA LYS A 109 21.39 -12.60 -17.88
C LYS A 109 22.21 -11.31 -18.00
N THR A 110 23.10 -11.25 -18.99
CA THR A 110 23.81 -10.00 -19.29
C THR A 110 22.82 -8.96 -19.78
N PRO A 111 22.90 -7.71 -19.29
CA PRO A 111 22.04 -6.64 -19.77
C PRO A 111 22.27 -6.38 -21.27
N HIS A 112 21.28 -5.79 -21.93
CA HIS A 112 21.37 -5.42 -23.35
C HIS A 112 22.55 -4.46 -23.58
N ARG A 113 23.14 -4.46 -24.79
CA ARG A 113 24.28 -3.59 -25.14
C ARG A 113 24.02 -2.11 -24.83
N ASP A 114 22.77 -1.69 -24.97
CA ASP A 114 22.35 -0.31 -24.80
C ASP A 114 21.73 -0.03 -23.40
N TYR A 115 21.83 -0.98 -22.46
CA TYR A 115 21.34 -0.78 -21.09
C TYR A 115 22.17 0.28 -20.37
N GLN A 116 21.51 1.36 -19.95
CA GLN A 116 22.09 2.37 -19.09
C GLN A 116 21.50 2.23 -17.69
N PRO A 117 22.32 2.05 -16.64
CA PRO A 117 21.83 2.01 -15.27
C PRO A 117 21.23 3.37 -14.89
N PRO A 118 20.28 3.42 -13.94
CA PRO A 118 19.76 4.66 -13.43
C PRO A 118 20.89 5.53 -12.85
N ARG A 119 20.82 6.85 -13.09
CA ARG A 119 21.77 7.81 -12.55
C ARG A 119 21.77 7.75 -11.02
N GLU A 120 22.95 7.62 -10.41
CA GLU A 120 23.11 7.70 -8.96
C GLU A 120 22.63 9.08 -8.46
N VAL A 121 21.89 9.07 -7.34
CA VAL A 121 21.25 10.28 -6.77
C VAL A 121 22.29 11.28 -6.25
N GLU A 122 23.50 10.81 -5.94
CA GLU A 122 24.59 11.65 -5.48
C GLU A 122 25.21 12.40 -6.67
N THR A 123 24.82 13.65 -6.85
CA THR A 123 25.50 14.53 -7.79
C THR A 123 26.87 14.86 -7.20
N VAL A 124 27.93 14.24 -7.71
CA VAL A 124 29.31 14.61 -7.40
C VAL A 124 29.52 16.06 -7.82
N VAL A 125 29.56 16.96 -6.84
CA VAL A 125 29.81 18.39 -7.07
C VAL A 125 31.31 18.57 -7.34
N SER A 126 31.64 19.18 -8.48
CA SER A 126 33.04 19.45 -8.84
C SER A 126 33.69 20.41 -7.84
N ASP A 127 35.02 20.30 -7.66
CA ASP A 127 35.73 21.18 -6.72
C ASP A 127 35.67 22.65 -7.15
N ASN A 128 35.55 22.92 -8.45
CA ASN A 128 35.32 24.28 -8.96
C ASN A 128 33.97 24.82 -8.51
N ALA A 129 32.91 24.01 -8.51
CA ALA A 129 31.61 24.42 -8.02
C ALA A 129 31.60 24.64 -6.50
N LYS A 130 32.37 23.86 -5.72
CA LYS A 130 32.53 24.07 -4.27
C LYS A 130 33.29 25.36 -3.93
N LYS A 131 34.23 25.76 -4.79
CA LYS A 131 35.07 26.96 -4.62
C LYS A 131 34.49 28.20 -5.31
N ALA A 132 33.37 28.06 -6.03
CA ALA A 132 32.78 29.17 -6.76
C ALA A 132 32.25 30.24 -5.80
N VAL A 133 32.70 31.47 -5.99
CA VAL A 133 32.23 32.64 -5.25
C VAL A 133 31.17 33.37 -6.09
N ALA A 134 30.14 33.88 -5.43
CA ALA A 134 29.09 34.67 -6.09
C ALA A 134 29.69 35.92 -6.75
N SER A 135 29.19 36.31 -7.93
CA SER A 135 29.60 37.56 -8.55
C SER A 135 29.06 38.76 -7.75
N PRO A 136 29.72 39.94 -7.79
CA PRO A 136 29.24 41.14 -7.08
C PRO A 136 27.80 41.51 -7.45
N ARG A 137 27.40 41.29 -8.71
CA ARG A 137 26.02 41.46 -9.16
C ARG A 137 25.09 40.48 -8.45
N LEU A 138 25.45 39.21 -8.35
CA LEU A 138 24.63 38.19 -7.70
C LEU A 138 24.50 38.47 -6.20
N GLU A 139 25.58 38.94 -5.55
CA GLU A 139 25.53 39.43 -4.16
C GLU A 139 24.59 40.65 -4.02
N SER A 140 24.64 41.60 -4.96
CA SER A 140 23.74 42.77 -4.94
C SER A 140 22.26 42.40 -5.11
N LEU A 141 21.97 41.38 -5.91
CA LEU A 141 20.61 40.87 -6.13
C LEU A 141 20.13 40.01 -4.95
N ALA A 142 21.05 39.32 -4.27
CA ALA A 142 20.77 38.54 -3.07
C ALA A 142 20.49 39.43 -1.85
N ARG A 143 20.94 40.70 -1.85
CA ARG A 143 20.58 41.65 -0.80
C ARG A 143 19.07 41.89 -0.84
N PRO A 144 18.35 41.75 0.30
CA PRO A 144 16.94 42.06 0.36
C PRO A 144 16.72 43.53 -0.03
N LYS A 145 15.70 43.81 -0.84
CA LYS A 145 15.33 45.17 -1.19
C LYS A 145 14.88 45.89 0.09
N SER A 146 15.66 46.89 0.54
CA SER A 146 15.22 47.81 1.58
C SER A 146 14.06 48.63 1.03
N ARG A 147 12.86 48.43 1.59
CA ARG A 147 11.70 49.28 1.31
C ARG A 147 11.66 50.34 2.40
N PRO A 148 11.49 51.64 2.07
CA PRO A 148 11.22 52.63 3.08
C PRO A 148 9.92 52.27 3.82
N ASP A 149 9.84 52.60 5.12
CA ASP A 149 8.60 52.58 5.90
C ASP A 149 7.66 53.68 5.38
N GLY A 150 7.08 53.42 4.21
CA GLY A 150 6.00 54.20 3.64
C GLY A 150 4.65 53.56 3.98
N PRO A 151 3.52 54.24 3.70
CA PRO A 151 2.21 53.61 3.79
C PRO A 151 2.18 52.41 2.84
N PHE A 152 2.30 51.21 3.39
CA PHE A 152 2.08 49.99 2.64
C PHE A 152 0.61 49.98 2.22
N ARG A 153 0.35 49.74 0.92
CA ARG A 153 -1.02 49.44 0.50
C ARG A 153 -1.51 48.26 1.32
N ASP A 154 -2.72 48.35 1.86
CA ASP A 154 -3.39 47.20 2.47
C ASP A 154 -3.35 46.01 1.51
N ALA A 155 -3.23 44.80 2.06
CA ALA A 155 -3.21 43.57 1.26
C ALA A 155 -4.48 43.36 0.40
N LYS A 156 -5.51 44.18 0.63
CA LYS A 156 -6.75 44.21 -0.11
C LYS A 156 -6.68 45.32 -1.15
N TRP A 157 -6.74 44.95 -2.42
CA TRP A 157 -6.94 45.91 -3.50
C TRP A 157 -8.30 46.60 -3.31
N PRO A 158 -8.36 47.94 -3.18
CA PRO A 158 -9.62 48.64 -3.12
C PRO A 158 -10.33 48.47 -4.48
N VAL A 159 -11.47 47.81 -4.47
CA VAL A 159 -12.36 47.71 -5.63
C VAL A 159 -13.20 48.98 -5.66
N SER A 160 -13.23 49.69 -6.79
CA SER A 160 -14.06 50.89 -6.92
C SER A 160 -15.55 50.54 -6.84
N ASP A 161 -16.37 51.46 -6.35
CA ASP A 161 -17.83 51.23 -6.29
C ASP A 161 -18.43 50.95 -7.68
N LEU A 162 -17.86 51.58 -8.72
CA LEU A 162 -18.19 51.32 -10.12
C LEU A 162 -17.94 49.86 -10.52
N ALA A 163 -16.80 49.29 -10.10
CA ALA A 163 -16.48 47.90 -10.39
C ALA A 163 -17.34 46.92 -9.59
N ARG A 164 -17.70 47.26 -8.35
CA ARG A 164 -18.60 46.43 -7.51
C ARG A 164 -20.04 46.41 -8.03
N ASN A 165 -20.49 47.53 -8.60
CA ASN A 165 -21.84 47.70 -9.13
C ASN A 165 -21.93 47.42 -10.64
N ALA A 166 -20.83 47.02 -11.29
CA ALA A 166 -20.82 46.73 -12.72
C ALA A 166 -21.65 45.47 -13.01
N THR A 167 -22.60 45.60 -13.93
CA THR A 167 -23.40 44.47 -14.42
C THR A 167 -22.74 43.83 -15.64
N ALA A 168 -22.75 42.50 -15.71
CA ALA A 168 -22.21 41.78 -16.85
C ALA A 168 -22.93 42.15 -18.16
N THR A 169 -22.15 42.38 -19.22
CA THR A 169 -22.66 42.62 -20.57
C THR A 169 -23.32 41.34 -21.12
N PRO A 170 -24.26 41.44 -22.10
CA PRO A 170 -24.91 40.27 -22.68
C PRO A 170 -23.90 39.26 -23.24
N ARG A 171 -22.83 39.73 -23.88
CA ARG A 171 -21.74 38.88 -24.37
C ARG A 171 -21.02 38.14 -23.25
N GLN A 172 -20.78 38.79 -22.10
CA GLN A 172 -20.17 38.13 -20.94
C GLN A 172 -21.09 37.05 -20.36
N LEU A 173 -22.41 37.29 -20.33
CA LEU A 173 -23.39 36.28 -19.92
C LEU A 173 -23.43 35.09 -20.89
N GLU A 174 -23.31 35.33 -22.19
CA GLU A 174 -23.20 34.25 -23.20
C GLU A 174 -21.92 33.43 -23.03
N LEU A 175 -20.77 34.09 -22.84
CA LEU A 175 -19.49 33.41 -22.62
C LEU A 175 -19.42 32.69 -21.27
N ALA A 176 -20.19 33.14 -20.28
CA ALA A 176 -20.30 32.48 -18.98
C ALA A 176 -21.15 31.21 -19.03
N LYS A 177 -21.93 30.98 -20.09
CA LYS A 177 -22.65 29.70 -20.25
C LYS A 177 -21.63 28.58 -20.44
N PRO A 178 -21.72 27.49 -19.66
CA PRO A 178 -20.86 26.34 -19.87
C PRO A 178 -21.09 25.77 -21.27
N LYS A 179 -20.03 25.21 -21.87
CA LYS A 179 -20.16 24.51 -23.15
C LYS A 179 -21.13 23.33 -22.97
N GLY A 180 -21.98 23.12 -23.97
CA GLY A 180 -22.84 21.94 -24.02
C GLY A 180 -22.00 20.65 -24.01
N LEU A 181 -22.57 19.60 -23.44
CA LEU A 181 -22.01 18.26 -23.53
C LEU A 181 -22.06 17.79 -24.99
N VAL A 182 -21.07 16.99 -25.40
CA VAL A 182 -21.05 16.39 -26.74
C VAL A 182 -22.22 15.41 -26.89
N ASP A 183 -22.73 15.26 -28.11
CA ASP A 183 -23.75 14.25 -28.40
C ASP A 183 -23.22 12.85 -28.02
N GLY A 184 -24.02 12.10 -27.27
CA GLY A 184 -23.62 10.82 -26.69
C GLY A 184 -22.76 10.87 -25.42
N TYR A 185 -22.57 12.03 -24.77
CA TYR A 185 -21.92 12.07 -23.46
C TYR A 185 -22.65 11.19 -22.44
N GLN A 186 -21.93 10.24 -21.86
CA GLN A 186 -22.39 9.43 -20.74
C GLN A 186 -21.61 9.83 -19.48
N PRO A 187 -22.28 10.19 -18.38
CA PRO A 187 -21.60 10.46 -17.12
C PRO A 187 -20.85 9.21 -16.63
N GLU A 188 -19.85 9.43 -15.78
CA GLU A 188 -19.11 8.33 -15.16
C GLU A 188 -20.09 7.39 -14.45
N ARG A 189 -19.94 6.07 -14.68
CA ARG A 189 -20.73 5.06 -13.98
C ARG A 189 -20.42 5.16 -12.49
N THR A 190 -21.45 5.23 -11.66
CA THR A 190 -21.28 5.19 -10.21
C THR A 190 -20.47 3.95 -9.82
N VAL A 191 -19.43 4.14 -8.98
CA VAL A 191 -18.50 3.08 -8.57
C VAL A 191 -19.23 1.91 -7.86
N GLN A 192 -20.41 2.19 -7.32
CA GLN A 192 -21.25 1.21 -6.66
C GLN A 192 -22.30 0.66 -7.64
N TRP A 193 -22.15 -0.61 -8.02
CA TRP A 193 -23.21 -1.34 -8.70
C TRP A 193 -24.45 -1.37 -7.80
N GLU A 194 -25.57 -0.84 -8.29
CA GLU A 194 -26.83 -0.92 -7.58
C GLU A 194 -27.26 -2.40 -7.45
N VAL A 195 -27.33 -2.89 -6.22
CA VAL A 195 -27.82 -4.26 -5.97
C VAL A 195 -29.33 -4.26 -6.19
N THR A 196 -29.79 -5.03 -7.18
CA THR A 196 -31.21 -5.11 -7.53
C THR A 196 -32.07 -5.54 -6.33
N ARG A 197 -33.33 -5.09 -6.29
CA ARG A 197 -34.27 -5.46 -5.22
C ARG A 197 -34.45 -6.98 -5.10
N ALA A 198 -34.36 -7.70 -6.22
CA ALA A 198 -34.37 -9.16 -6.25
C ALA A 198 -33.15 -9.73 -5.52
N ALA A 199 -31.93 -9.29 -5.85
CA ALA A 199 -30.70 -9.75 -5.19
C ALA A 199 -30.66 -9.40 -3.69
N ARG A 200 -31.26 -8.29 -3.24
CA ARG A 200 -31.37 -7.97 -1.81
C ARG A 200 -32.35 -8.87 -1.05
N ARG A 201 -33.28 -9.53 -1.76
CA ARG A 201 -34.34 -10.37 -1.20
C ARG A 201 -34.09 -11.87 -1.39
N THR A 202 -33.07 -12.25 -2.16
CA THR A 202 -32.74 -13.67 -2.36
C THR A 202 -32.28 -14.30 -1.06
N VAL A 203 -32.93 -15.42 -0.69
CA VAL A 203 -32.51 -16.27 0.42
C VAL A 203 -31.48 -17.27 -0.09
N ALA A 204 -30.42 -17.50 0.69
CA ALA A 204 -29.39 -18.48 0.37
C ALA A 204 -30.00 -19.88 0.22
N THR A 205 -29.54 -20.65 -0.79
CA THR A 205 -29.96 -22.04 -0.97
C THR A 205 -29.42 -22.91 0.18
N ALA A 206 -30.10 -24.02 0.50
CA ALA A 206 -29.66 -24.95 1.55
C ALA A 206 -28.18 -25.33 1.41
N ARG A 207 -27.73 -25.63 0.18
CA ARG A 207 -26.33 -25.93 -0.12
C ARG A 207 -25.38 -24.77 0.21
N THR A 208 -25.73 -23.52 -0.11
CA THR A 208 -24.87 -22.37 0.23
C THR A 208 -24.82 -22.12 1.73
N VAL A 209 -25.92 -22.36 2.44
CA VAL A 209 -25.94 -22.33 3.91
C VAL A 209 -25.04 -23.42 4.48
N ASP A 210 -25.09 -24.65 3.97
CA ASP A 210 -24.24 -25.76 4.42
C ASP A 210 -22.76 -25.48 4.16
N LEU A 211 -22.41 -24.94 2.98
CA LEU A 211 -21.04 -24.57 2.64
C LEU A 211 -20.51 -23.38 3.45
N SER A 212 -21.39 -22.52 3.96
CA SER A 212 -21.01 -21.39 4.83
C SER A 212 -20.63 -21.83 6.25
N ARG A 213 -21.01 -23.05 6.65
CA ARG A 213 -20.62 -23.59 7.96
C ARG A 213 -19.14 -23.98 7.93
N PRO A 214 -18.38 -23.68 9.00
CA PRO A 214 -16.99 -24.10 9.09
C PRO A 214 -16.89 -25.62 9.03
N ILE A 215 -15.94 -26.13 8.24
CA ILE A 215 -15.68 -27.57 8.15
C ILE A 215 -15.09 -28.04 9.49
N MET A 216 -15.91 -28.74 10.28
CA MET A 216 -15.44 -29.44 11.47
C MET A 216 -14.78 -30.75 11.03
N ARG A 217 -13.46 -30.84 11.15
CA ARG A 217 -12.73 -32.09 10.89
C ARG A 217 -12.89 -33.01 12.10
N ALA A 218 -13.27 -34.27 11.87
CA ALA A 218 -13.25 -35.29 12.90
C ALA A 218 -11.81 -35.50 13.42
N THR A 219 -11.70 -36.04 14.64
CA THR A 219 -10.42 -36.43 15.25
C THR A 219 -9.68 -37.45 14.38
N MET A 220 -8.35 -37.46 14.42
CA MET A 220 -7.48 -38.24 13.53
C MET A 220 -7.90 -39.72 13.42
N ASP A 221 -8.29 -40.34 14.54
CA ASP A 221 -8.70 -41.74 14.62
C ASP A 221 -9.91 -42.09 13.74
N HIS A 222 -10.83 -41.13 13.53
CA HIS A 222 -12.01 -41.30 12.68
C HIS A 222 -11.71 -41.04 11.19
N VAL A 223 -10.66 -40.28 10.88
CA VAL A 223 -10.28 -39.92 9.49
C VAL A 223 -9.37 -40.98 8.87
N GLN A 224 -8.57 -41.69 9.69
CA GLN A 224 -7.65 -42.72 9.22
C GLN A 224 -8.35 -44.02 8.81
N PHE A 225 -9.52 -44.32 9.36
CA PHE A 225 -10.28 -45.52 9.04
C PHE A 225 -11.64 -45.17 8.43
N ASN A 226 -11.65 -44.95 7.11
CA ASN A 226 -12.90 -44.88 6.35
C ASN A 226 -13.05 -46.20 5.56
N PRO A 227 -13.92 -47.13 6.00
CA PRO A 227 -14.12 -48.42 5.33
C PRO A 227 -14.67 -48.27 3.90
N ASP A 228 -15.30 -47.12 3.62
CA ASP A 228 -15.91 -46.81 2.33
C ASP A 228 -15.02 -45.89 1.47
N ALA A 229 -13.76 -45.65 1.84
CA ALA A 229 -12.85 -44.74 1.12
C ALA A 229 -12.66 -45.10 -0.36
N PHE A 230 -12.78 -46.38 -0.68
CA PHE A 230 -12.65 -46.91 -2.04
C PHE A 230 -13.99 -47.26 -2.69
N ILE A 231 -15.11 -47.00 -2.01
CA ILE A 231 -16.45 -47.27 -2.52
C ILE A 231 -17.00 -46.00 -3.16
N VAL A 232 -17.34 -46.08 -4.44
CA VAL A 232 -17.99 -44.98 -5.14
C VAL A 232 -19.39 -44.79 -4.58
N SER A 233 -19.65 -43.64 -3.95
CA SER A 233 -20.98 -43.31 -3.42
C SER A 233 -22.05 -43.38 -4.51
N GLU A 234 -23.27 -43.80 -4.14
CA GLU A 234 -24.42 -43.87 -5.06
C GLU A 234 -24.77 -42.50 -5.68
N ALA A 235 -24.45 -41.41 -4.99
CA ALA A 235 -24.60 -40.06 -5.52
C ALA A 235 -23.57 -39.76 -6.63
N ALA A 236 -22.32 -40.20 -6.45
CA ALA A 236 -21.28 -40.05 -7.47
C ALA A 236 -21.60 -40.87 -8.73
N LYS A 237 -22.18 -42.06 -8.58
CA LYS A 237 -22.66 -42.88 -9.72
C LYS A 237 -23.78 -42.21 -10.52
N LYS A 238 -24.51 -41.27 -9.92
CA LYS A 238 -25.62 -40.52 -10.55
C LYS A 238 -25.21 -39.16 -11.11
N GLY A 239 -23.91 -38.83 -11.08
CA GLY A 239 -23.40 -37.57 -11.63
C GLY A 239 -23.73 -37.45 -13.12
N ARG A 240 -24.44 -36.38 -13.50
CA ARG A 240 -24.68 -36.01 -14.91
C ARG A 240 -23.81 -34.82 -15.29
N CYS A 241 -23.44 -34.76 -16.57
CA CYS A 241 -22.83 -33.55 -17.12
C CYS A 241 -23.80 -32.38 -16.94
N PRO A 242 -23.40 -31.25 -16.32
CA PRO A 242 -24.28 -30.10 -16.24
C PRO A 242 -24.49 -29.51 -17.64
N PRO A 243 -25.71 -29.04 -17.96
CA PRO A 243 -26.12 -28.65 -19.31
C PRO A 243 -25.21 -27.57 -19.91
N ARG A 244 -24.69 -26.67 -19.08
CA ARG A 244 -23.72 -25.63 -19.48
C ARG A 244 -22.43 -26.20 -20.07
N ILE A 245 -21.92 -27.28 -19.48
CA ILE A 245 -20.68 -27.93 -19.96
C ILE A 245 -20.96 -28.66 -21.27
N GLU A 246 -22.14 -29.27 -21.41
CA GLU A 246 -22.59 -29.89 -22.65
C GLU A 246 -22.73 -28.88 -23.79
N GLU A 247 -23.31 -27.70 -23.53
CA GLU A 247 -23.35 -26.58 -24.49
C GLU A 247 -21.95 -26.13 -24.91
N LEU A 248 -21.04 -25.92 -23.95
CA LEU A 248 -19.68 -25.45 -24.22
C LEU A 248 -18.82 -26.50 -24.93
N ALA A 249 -19.16 -27.78 -24.81
CA ALA A 249 -18.49 -28.85 -25.51
C ALA A 249 -18.89 -28.92 -27.00
N GLN A 250 -19.96 -28.21 -27.41
CA GLN A 250 -20.30 -28.10 -28.82
C GLN A 250 -19.24 -27.24 -29.56
N PRO A 251 -18.80 -27.67 -30.75
CA PRO A 251 -17.79 -26.93 -31.50
C PRO A 251 -18.35 -25.56 -31.93
N ILE A 252 -17.52 -24.52 -31.80
CA ILE A 252 -17.86 -23.17 -32.25
C ILE A 252 -17.95 -23.19 -33.79
N THR A 253 -19.15 -23.01 -34.32
CA THR A 253 -19.35 -22.80 -35.76
C THR A 253 -18.84 -21.40 -36.13
N ARG A 254 -17.82 -21.36 -36.98
CA ARG A 254 -17.33 -20.11 -37.58
C ARG A 254 -17.90 -20.04 -39.01
N SER A 255 -18.85 -19.14 -39.23
CA SER A 255 -19.32 -18.72 -40.56
C SER A 255 -18.44 -17.62 -41.12
#